data_AF-D3Z162-F1
#
_entry.id   AF-D3Z162-F1
#
_cell.length_a   1.000
_cell.length_b   1.000
_cell.length_c   1.000
_cell.angle_alpha   90.00
_cell.angle_beta   90.00
_cell.angle_gamma   90.00
#
_symmetry.space_group_name_H-M   'P 1'
#
loop_
_entity.id
_entity.type
_entity.pdbx_description
1 polymer ?
#
loop_
_entity_poly.entity_id
_entity_poly.type
_entity_poly.pdbx_seq_one_letter_code
_entity_poly.pdbx_strand_id
1 'polypeptide(L)'
;MILQAWRSLQLLYLLEAISLLPCTEALLCYEATASAFRAVSLHNWKWLLLRSMVCNQREGCEETVVFIETGTSKGVLSFKGCSSAFSYPPQISYLVSPPGVSIASYSRVCRSYLCNNLTNLEPFVRLKA
;
A
#
# COMPACT_ATOMS: atom_id res chain seq x y z
N MET A 1 -12.31 55.56 8.65
CA MET A 1 -11.55 55.16 7.44
C MET A 1 -10.28 54.36 7.77
N ILE A 2 -9.46 54.81 8.73
CA ILE A 2 -8.17 54.16 9.10
C ILE A 2 -8.33 52.73 9.68
N LEU A 3 -9.32 52.49 10.54
CA LEU A 3 -9.61 51.16 11.10
C LEU A 3 -10.01 50.10 10.05
N GLN A 4 -10.65 50.54 8.97
CA GLN A 4 -11.12 49.64 7.91
C GLN A 4 -9.97 49.23 6.99
N ALA A 5 -9.07 50.17 6.70
CA ALA A 5 -7.82 49.88 5.99
C ALA A 5 -6.93 48.89 6.77
N TRP A 6 -6.85 49.03 8.10
CA TRP A 6 -6.07 48.11 8.96
C TRP A 6 -6.62 46.68 8.94
N ARG A 7 -7.94 46.53 9.02
CA ARG A 7 -8.61 45.21 8.91
C ARG A 7 -8.37 44.56 7.56
N SER A 8 -8.43 45.33 6.47
CA SER A 8 -8.15 44.82 5.13
C SER A 8 -6.69 44.37 4.97
N LEU A 9 -5.74 45.10 5.57
CA LEU A 9 -4.32 44.74 5.54
C LEU A 9 -4.04 43.45 6.32
N GLN A 10 -4.69 43.27 7.48
CA GLN A 10 -4.59 42.03 8.27
C GLN A 10 -5.19 40.83 7.55
N LEU A 11 -6.31 41.01 6.84
CA LEU A 11 -6.92 39.97 6.00
C LEU A 11 -6.01 39.55 4.85
N LEU A 12 -5.37 40.51 4.17
CA LEU A 12 -4.41 40.22 3.11
C LEU A 12 -3.21 39.42 3.62
N TYR A 13 -2.65 39.83 4.76
CA TYR A 13 -1.54 39.14 5.40
C TYR A 13 -1.89 37.70 5.82
N LEU A 14 -3.12 37.50 6.34
CA LEU A 14 -3.60 36.16 6.66
C LEU A 14 -3.77 35.28 5.41
N LEU A 15 -4.29 35.85 4.32
CA LEU A 15 -4.49 35.11 3.06
C LEU A 15 -3.16 34.69 2.44
N GLU A 16 -2.16 35.57 2.44
CA GLU A 16 -0.79 35.25 2.01
C GLU A 16 -0.18 34.14 2.87
N ALA A 17 -0.30 34.21 4.19
CA ALA A 17 0.20 33.18 5.08
C ALA A 17 -0.46 31.80 4.85
N ILE A 18 -1.75 31.78 4.53
CA ILE A 18 -2.49 30.55 4.20
C ILE A 18 -2.04 29.98 2.85
N SER A 19 -1.74 30.83 1.87
CA SER A 19 -1.24 30.38 0.57
C SER A 19 0.17 29.80 0.59
N LEU A 20 0.95 30.10 1.64
CA LEU A 20 2.30 29.57 1.87
C LEU A 20 2.30 28.28 2.71
N LEU A 21 1.15 27.86 3.26
CA LEU A 21 1.03 26.60 3.98
C LEU A 21 1.13 25.43 2.98
N PRO A 22 2.11 24.51 3.13
CA PRO A 22 2.17 23.33 2.29
C PRO A 22 0.92 22.50 2.54
N CYS A 23 0.08 22.38 1.51
CA CYS A 23 -1.03 21.45 1.52
C CYS A 23 -0.44 20.04 1.42
N THR A 24 -0.12 19.44 2.57
CA THR A 24 0.30 18.04 2.61
C THR A 24 -0.96 17.21 2.38
N GLU A 25 -1.19 16.77 1.14
CA GLU A 25 -2.26 15.82 0.86
C GLU A 25 -2.07 14.60 1.75
N ALA A 26 -3.13 14.28 2.51
CA ALA A 26 -3.17 13.08 3.31
C ALA A 26 -3.15 11.87 2.37
N LEU A 27 -2.10 11.05 2.43
CA LEU A 27 -1.99 9.88 1.59
C LEU A 27 -2.96 8.79 2.08
N LEU A 28 -3.86 8.36 1.21
CA LEU A 28 -4.77 7.25 1.49
C LEU A 28 -4.19 5.96 0.90
N CYS A 29 -4.13 4.91 1.72
CA CYS A 29 -3.67 3.58 1.33
C CYS A 29 -4.71 2.52 1.67
N TYR A 30 -4.69 1.39 0.97
CA TYR A 30 -5.46 0.23 1.41
C TYR A 30 -4.83 -0.35 2.68
N GLU A 31 -5.69 -0.71 3.62
CA GLU A 31 -5.36 -1.43 4.84
C GLU A 31 -5.99 -2.81 4.75
N ALA A 32 -5.16 -3.84 4.80
CA ALA A 32 -5.61 -5.21 4.89
C ALA A 32 -4.50 -6.09 5.43
N THR A 33 -4.81 -6.81 6.51
CA THR A 33 -4.04 -7.96 6.95
C THR A 33 -4.79 -9.21 6.52
N ALA A 34 -4.25 -9.97 5.56
CA ALA A 34 -4.80 -11.27 5.22
C ALA A 34 -3.77 -12.35 5.55
N SER A 35 -3.99 -13.01 6.69
CA SER A 35 -3.32 -14.26 7.07
C SER A 35 -4.29 -15.42 6.83
N ALA A 36 -4.17 -16.09 5.69
CA ALA A 36 -4.98 -17.27 5.40
C ALA A 36 -4.13 -18.54 5.54
N PHE A 37 -4.03 -19.08 6.76
CA PHE A 37 -3.66 -20.48 6.98
C PHE A 37 -4.90 -21.36 6.84
N ARG A 38 -5.46 -21.43 5.64
CA ARG A 38 -6.40 -22.47 5.25
C ARG A 38 -6.01 -22.91 3.85
N ALA A 39 -6.02 -24.21 3.61
CA ALA A 39 -5.80 -24.79 2.29
C ALA A 39 -6.90 -24.30 1.33
N VAL A 40 -6.76 -23.08 0.82
CA VAL A 40 -7.65 -22.56 -0.18
C VAL A 40 -7.02 -22.95 -1.51
N SER A 41 -7.74 -23.77 -2.27
CA SER A 41 -7.56 -23.77 -3.72
C SER A 41 -7.59 -22.29 -4.15
N LEU A 42 -6.51 -21.80 -4.76
CA LEU A 42 -6.32 -20.38 -5.10
C LEU A 42 -7.38 -19.81 -6.04
N HIS A 43 -8.34 -20.61 -6.50
CA HIS A 43 -9.39 -20.15 -7.40
C HIS A 43 -10.32 -19.09 -6.77
N ASN A 44 -10.25 -18.82 -5.46
CA ASN A 44 -11.14 -17.85 -4.79
C ASN A 44 -10.47 -16.97 -3.71
N TRP A 45 -9.16 -16.72 -3.77
CA TRP A 45 -8.57 -15.75 -2.84
C TRP A 45 -9.08 -14.34 -3.18
N LYS A 46 -9.89 -13.78 -2.29
CA LYS A 46 -10.39 -12.41 -2.34
C LYS A 46 -10.03 -11.72 -1.04
N TRP A 47 -9.58 -10.47 -1.11
CA TRP A 47 -9.40 -9.63 0.05
C TRP A 47 -10.73 -9.53 0.80
N LEU A 48 -10.81 -10.10 2.02
CA LEU A 48 -12.09 -10.24 2.71
C LEU A 48 -12.66 -8.91 3.20
N LEU A 49 -11.84 -7.88 3.40
CA LEU A 49 -12.26 -6.50 3.68
C LEU A 49 -11.12 -5.54 3.28
N LEU A 50 -11.22 -4.89 2.11
CA LEU A 50 -10.33 -3.77 1.77
C LEU A 50 -10.86 -2.54 2.50
N ARG A 51 -10.21 -2.18 3.62
CA ARG A 51 -10.40 -0.86 4.23
C ARG A 51 -9.37 0.09 3.67
N SER A 52 -9.58 1.38 3.85
CA SER A 52 -8.57 2.39 3.59
C SER A 52 -8.15 3.04 4.90
N MET A 53 -6.90 3.47 4.94
CA MET A 53 -6.32 4.20 6.07
C MET A 53 -5.60 5.45 5.56
N VAL A 54 -5.57 6.48 6.40
CA VAL A 54 -4.79 7.69 6.16
C VAL A 54 -3.40 7.50 6.76
N CYS A 55 -2.36 7.71 5.98
CA CYS A 55 -0.98 7.60 6.44
C CYS A 55 -0.46 8.90 7.06
N ASN A 56 0.57 8.78 7.91
CA ASN A 56 1.27 9.93 8.45
C ASN A 56 2.01 10.69 7.36
N GLN A 57 2.44 11.91 7.69
CA GLN A 57 3.30 12.68 6.80
C GLN A 57 4.54 11.88 6.43
N ARG A 58 4.87 11.87 5.14
CA ARG A 58 6.05 11.17 4.58
C ARG A 58 6.00 9.64 4.66
N GLU A 59 4.88 9.02 5.02
CA GLU A 59 4.67 7.59 4.80
C GLU A 59 4.22 7.31 3.35
N GLY A 60 4.40 6.07 2.91
CA GLY A 60 3.92 5.53 1.64
C GLY A 60 3.02 4.32 1.86
N CYS A 61 2.34 3.87 0.81
CA CYS A 61 1.58 2.63 0.84
C CYS A 61 2.50 1.44 0.61
N GLU A 62 2.46 0.47 1.52
CA GLU A 62 3.12 -0.82 1.38
C GLU A 62 2.10 -1.90 1.00
N GLU A 63 2.53 -2.82 0.15
CA GLU A 63 1.90 -4.11 -0.04
C GLU A 63 2.95 -5.21 -0.16
N THR A 64 2.76 -6.28 0.61
CA THR A 64 3.65 -7.45 0.63
C THR A 64 2.81 -8.71 0.54
N VAL A 65 3.24 -9.66 -0.29
CA VAL A 65 2.61 -10.98 -0.43
C VAL A 65 3.69 -12.05 -0.39
N VAL A 66 3.50 -13.06 0.45
CA VAL A 66 4.27 -14.30 0.45
C VAL A 66 3.37 -15.41 -0.05
N PHE A 67 3.83 -16.11 -1.08
CA PHE A 67 3.18 -17.22 -1.71
C PHE A 67 3.93 -18.51 -1.39
N ILE A 68 3.21 -19.52 -0.89
CA ILE A 68 3.76 -20.82 -0.53
C ILE A 68 2.99 -21.89 -1.30
N GLU A 69 3.71 -22.78 -1.97
CA GLU A 69 3.14 -23.93 -2.67
C GLU A 69 3.76 -25.23 -2.16
N THR A 70 2.92 -26.21 -1.82
CA THR A 70 3.33 -27.53 -1.33
C THR A 70 2.41 -28.60 -1.92
N GLY A 71 2.93 -29.37 -2.89
CA GLY A 71 2.13 -30.31 -3.67
C GLY A 71 0.95 -29.63 -4.36
N THR A 72 -0.28 -30.01 -3.99
CA THR A 72 -1.52 -29.40 -4.51
C THR A 72 -2.07 -28.27 -3.64
N SER A 73 -1.45 -28.03 -2.48
CA SER A 73 -1.88 -27.01 -1.50
C SER A 73 -1.10 -25.72 -1.68
N LYS A 74 -1.79 -24.60 -1.46
CA LYS A 74 -1.27 -23.24 -1.66
C LYS A 74 -1.64 -22.38 -0.45
N GLY A 75 -0.70 -21.55 -0.02
CA GLY A 75 -0.83 -20.63 1.10
C GLY A 75 -0.42 -19.21 0.69
N VAL A 76 -1.11 -18.22 1.27
CA VAL A 76 -0.84 -16.80 1.02
C VAL A 76 -0.82 -16.06 2.34
N LEU A 77 0.27 -15.36 2.60
CA LEU A 77 0.37 -14.34 3.64
C LEU A 77 0.47 -12.99 2.95
N SER A 78 -0.36 -12.02 3.32
CA SER A 78 -0.30 -10.70 2.70
C SER A 78 -0.63 -9.58 3.65
N PHE A 79 0.00 -8.44 3.39
CA PHE A 79 -0.10 -7.21 4.16
C PHE A 79 -0.30 -6.03 3.22
N LYS A 80 -1.14 -5.09 3.62
CA LYS A 80 -1.29 -3.76 3.04
C LYS A 80 -1.42 -2.74 4.16
N GLY A 81 -0.72 -1.61 4.05
CA GLY A 81 -0.81 -0.53 5.02
C GLY A 81 0.12 0.64 4.71
N CYS A 82 0.36 1.48 5.71
CA CYS A 82 1.33 2.59 5.64
C CYS A 82 2.73 2.13 6.05
N SER A 83 3.77 2.74 5.45
CA SER A 83 5.16 2.41 5.71
C SER A 83 6.07 3.64 5.59
N SER A 84 7.09 3.74 6.44
CA SER A 84 8.09 4.80 6.39
C SER A 84 9.21 4.53 5.37
N ALA A 85 9.21 3.36 4.73
CA ALA A 85 10.22 2.98 3.75
C ALA A 85 10.21 3.89 2.51
N PHE A 86 11.35 3.96 1.82
CA PHE A 86 11.42 4.62 0.52
C PHE A 86 10.60 3.84 -0.51
N SER A 87 10.06 4.55 -1.50
CA SER A 87 9.36 3.92 -2.61
C SER A 87 10.31 3.07 -3.43
N TYR A 88 9.86 1.90 -3.85
CA TYR A 88 10.58 1.05 -4.79
C TYR A 88 9.59 0.36 -5.73
N PRO A 89 9.99 0.09 -6.99
CA PRO A 89 9.13 -0.60 -7.93
C PRO A 89 8.83 -2.02 -7.43
N PRO A 90 7.75 -2.67 -7.90
CA PRO A 90 7.42 -4.03 -7.53
C PRO A 90 8.63 -4.98 -7.62
N GLN A 91 8.94 -5.67 -6.52
CA GLN A 91 9.99 -6.68 -6.45
C GLN A 91 9.37 -8.06 -6.28
N ILE A 92 9.87 -9.03 -7.04
CA ILE A 92 9.49 -10.44 -6.91
C ILE A 92 10.76 -11.22 -6.57
N SER A 93 10.70 -12.07 -5.55
CA SER A 93 11.82 -12.90 -5.13
C SER A 93 11.39 -14.35 -4.98
N TYR A 94 12.26 -15.26 -5.39
CA TYR A 94 12.09 -16.69 -5.22
C TYR A 94 12.98 -17.11 -4.06
N LEU A 95 12.36 -17.45 -2.94
CA LEU A 95 13.07 -17.77 -1.71
C LEU A 95 13.40 -19.26 -1.63
N VAL A 96 12.50 -20.10 -2.15
CA VAL A 96 12.67 -21.55 -2.21
C VAL A 96 12.14 -22.06 -3.54
N SER A 97 12.93 -22.88 -4.23
CA SER A 97 12.56 -23.54 -5.48
C SER A 97 12.20 -25.01 -5.24
N PRO A 98 11.39 -25.63 -6.11
CA PRO A 98 11.08 -27.06 -6.07
C PRO A 98 12.34 -27.96 -6.02
N PRO A 99 12.24 -29.23 -5.55
CA PRO A 99 11.01 -29.98 -5.22
C PRO A 99 10.50 -29.83 -3.78
N GLY A 100 9.25 -30.24 -3.55
CA GLY A 100 8.61 -30.31 -2.23
C GLY A 100 7.85 -29.04 -1.85
N VAL A 101 8.57 -27.94 -1.64
CA VAL A 101 7.99 -26.62 -1.29
C VAL A 101 8.58 -25.55 -2.20
N SER A 102 7.73 -24.64 -2.66
CA SER A 102 8.13 -23.41 -3.33
C SER A 102 7.67 -22.21 -2.52
N ILE A 103 8.54 -21.20 -2.36
CA ILE A 103 8.22 -19.95 -1.68
C ILE A 103 8.64 -18.78 -2.55
N ALA A 104 7.71 -17.88 -2.84
CA ALA A 104 7.97 -16.64 -3.52
C ALA A 104 7.40 -15.46 -2.73
N SER A 105 7.97 -14.28 -2.91
CA SER A 105 7.47 -13.04 -2.32
C SER A 105 7.33 -11.94 -3.36
N TYR A 106 6.34 -11.09 -3.15
CA TYR A 106 6.12 -9.83 -3.85
C TYR A 106 6.16 -8.73 -2.80
N SER A 107 6.82 -7.61 -3.10
CA SER A 107 6.68 -6.41 -2.26
C SER A 107 6.83 -5.13 -3.08
N ARG A 108 6.17 -4.07 -2.61
CA ARG A 108 6.22 -2.74 -3.20
C ARG A 108 5.94 -1.68 -2.13
N VAL A 109 6.63 -0.55 -2.24
CA VAL A 109 6.26 0.70 -1.55
C VAL A 109 6.03 1.80 -2.59
N CYS A 110 4.88 2.48 -2.51
CA CYS A 110 4.47 3.50 -3.47
C CYS A 110 3.84 4.71 -2.75
N ARG A 111 3.78 5.87 -3.43
CA ARG A 111 3.35 7.17 -2.85
C ARG A 111 2.36 7.89 -3.75
N SER A 112 1.31 7.18 -4.13
CA SER A 112 0.15 7.77 -4.80
C SER A 112 -1.13 7.21 -4.19
N TYR A 113 -2.24 7.92 -4.38
CA TYR A 113 -3.54 7.57 -3.81
C TYR A 113 -3.92 6.11 -4.10
N LEU A 114 -4.13 5.32 -3.04
CA LEU A 114 -4.53 3.91 -3.08
C LEU A 114 -3.67 3.03 -4.01
N CYS A 115 -2.36 3.31 -4.10
CA CYS A 115 -1.48 2.66 -5.06
C CYS A 115 -1.11 1.20 -4.73
N ASN A 116 -1.31 0.77 -3.48
CA ASN A 116 -1.06 -0.59 -3.03
C ASN A 116 -2.27 -1.51 -3.32
N ASN A 117 -2.64 -1.60 -4.59
CA ASN A 117 -3.90 -2.16 -5.06
C ASN A 117 -3.79 -3.57 -5.68
N LEU A 118 -2.75 -4.35 -5.38
CA LEU A 118 -2.66 -5.74 -5.86
C LEU A 118 -3.85 -6.56 -5.34
N THR A 119 -4.69 -7.06 -6.26
CA THR A 119 -5.93 -7.81 -5.96
C THR A 119 -5.85 -9.29 -6.31
N ASN A 120 -4.80 -9.73 -7.00
CA ASN A 120 -4.65 -11.10 -7.48
C ASN A 120 -3.22 -11.61 -7.25
N LEU A 121 -3.00 -12.89 -7.55
CA LEU A 121 -1.69 -13.54 -7.46
C LEU A 121 -1.01 -13.67 -8.83
N GLU A 122 -1.40 -12.84 -9.81
CA GLU A 122 -0.82 -12.84 -11.15
C GLU A 122 0.72 -12.66 -11.17
N PRO A 123 1.34 -11.86 -10.26
CA PRO A 123 2.80 -11.84 -10.11
C PRO A 123 3.42 -13.24 -9.91
N PHE A 124 2.64 -14.19 -9.39
CA PHE A 124 3.02 -15.57 -9.14
C PHE A 124 2.40 -16.59 -10.13
N VAL A 125 1.64 -16.16 -11.13
CA VAL A 125 1.06 -17.10 -12.13
C VAL A 125 2.10 -17.55 -13.15
N ARG A 126 3.12 -16.72 -13.41
CA ARG A 126 4.26 -17.06 -14.27
C ARG A 126 5.32 -17.96 -13.60
N LEU A 127 5.09 -18.42 -12.38
CA LEU A 127 6.04 -19.30 -11.66
C LEU A 127 5.98 -20.77 -12.09
N LYS A 128 5.09 -21.12 -13.02
CA LYS A 128 5.17 -22.40 -13.70
C LYS A 128 6.26 -22.32 -14.75
N ALA A 129 7.33 -23.08 -14.53
CA ALA A 129 8.33 -23.42 -15.53
C ALA A 129 7.67 -23.89 -16.85
#